data_AF-A0A0N1IL53-F1
#
_entry.id   AF-A0A0N1IL53-F1
#
_cell.length_a   1.000
_cell.length_b   1.000
_cell.length_c   1.000
_cell.angle_alpha   90.00
_cell.angle_beta   90.00
_cell.angle_gamma   90.00
#
_symmetry.space_group_name_H-M   'P 1'
#
loop_
_entity.id
_entity.type
_entity.pdbx_description
1 polymer ?
#
loop_
_entity_poly.entity_id
_entity_poly.type
_entity_poly.pdbx_seq_one_letter_code
_entity_poly.pdbx_strand_id
1 'polypeptide(L)'
;LRGTVATLIMAISLGTDFALLKLFAPLNTWIGYHSTFWIFSFICLSNVFYLIFCVPETKMRSLEDIYSDLEGRKRKKAEKVVETNHV
;
A
#
# COMPACT_ATOMS: atom_id res chain seq x y z
N LEU A 1 11.96 -9.08 -10.49
CA LEU A 1 10.67 -8.77 -9.83
C LEU A 1 10.83 -7.93 -8.56
N ARG A 2 11.71 -8.31 -7.62
CA ARG A 2 11.96 -7.57 -6.35
C ARG A 2 12.36 -6.09 -6.55
N GLY A 3 13.22 -5.80 -7.54
CA GLY A 3 13.59 -4.42 -7.87
C GLY A 3 12.45 -3.59 -8.45
N THR A 4 11.69 -4.15 -9.40
CA THR A 4 10.56 -3.46 -10.06
C THR A 4 9.44 -3.10 -9.08
N VAL A 5 9.10 -3.99 -8.14
CA VAL A 5 8.08 -3.67 -7.13
C VAL A 5 8.58 -2.59 -6.17
N ALA A 6 9.85 -2.64 -5.76
CA ALA A 6 10.42 -1.65 -4.88
C ALA A 6 10.44 -0.25 -5.51
N THR A 7 10.82 -0.14 -6.78
CA THR A 7 10.84 1.16 -7.48
C THR A 7 9.43 1.70 -7.73
N LEU A 8 8.46 0.84 -8.04
CA LEU A 8 7.05 1.24 -8.19
C LEU A 8 6.46 1.74 -6.86
N ILE A 9 6.69 1.00 -5.78
CA ILE A 9 6.26 1.43 -4.43
C ILE A 9 6.90 2.78 -4.10
N MET A 10 8.20 2.92 -4.33
CA MET A 10 8.92 4.15 -4.04
C MET A 10 8.39 5.33 -4.86
N ALA A 11 8.11 5.13 -6.15
CA ALA A 11 7.51 6.16 -7.00
C ALA A 11 6.12 6.59 -6.50
N ILE A 12 5.29 5.64 -6.07
CA ILE A 12 3.96 5.92 -5.52
C ILE A 12 4.06 6.65 -4.17
N SER A 13 4.95 6.21 -3.29
CA SER A 13 5.21 6.87 -2.00
C SER A 13 5.66 8.32 -2.22
N LEU A 14 6.64 8.55 -3.09
CA LEU A 14 7.15 9.89 -3.40
C LEU A 14 6.07 10.79 -4.03
N GLY A 15 5.23 10.25 -4.92
CA GLY A 15 4.11 10.99 -5.49
C GLY A 15 3.06 11.36 -4.44
N THR A 16 2.78 10.46 -3.51
CA THR A 16 1.86 10.70 -2.38
C THR A 16 2.42 11.77 -1.44
N ASP A 17 3.70 11.70 -1.10
CA ASP A 17 4.39 12.69 -0.27
C ASP A 17 4.39 14.08 -0.93
N PHE A 18 4.63 14.13 -2.24
CA PHE A 18 4.57 15.38 -3.00
C PHE A 18 3.15 15.98 -3.01
N ALA A 19 2.14 15.15 -3.23
CA ALA A 19 0.74 15.58 -3.18
C ALA A 19 0.36 16.08 -1.78
N LEU A 20 0.82 15.40 -0.73
CA LEU A 20 0.60 15.79 0.66
C LEU A 20 1.20 17.18 0.95
N LEU A 21 2.45 17.44 0.54
CA LEU A 21 3.10 18.74 0.71
C LEU A 21 2.37 19.85 -0.07
N LYS A 22 1.91 19.55 -1.30
CA LYS A 22 1.13 20.49 -2.11
C LYS A 22 -0.25 20.79 -1.53
N LEU A 23 -0.90 19.80 -0.94
CA LEU A 23 -2.20 19.94 -0.27
C LEU A 23 -2.06 20.67 1.08
N PHE A 24 -0.91 20.54 1.74
CA PHE A 24 -0.63 21.22 3.01
C PHE A 24 -0.64 22.76 2.88
N ALA A 25 -0.16 23.30 1.74
CA ALA A 25 -0.13 24.73 1.48
C ALA A 25 -1.53 25.41 1.46
N PRO A 26 -2.52 24.93 0.69
CA PRO A 26 -3.88 25.46 0.75
C PRO A 26 -4.58 25.11 2.07
N LEU A 27 -4.33 23.93 2.65
CA LEU A 27 -4.96 23.55 3.92
C LEU A 27 -4.57 24.50 5.06
N ASN A 28 -3.29 24.86 5.15
CA ASN A 28 -2.80 25.82 6.14
C ASN A 28 -3.40 27.23 5.96
N THR A 29 -3.62 27.65 4.70
CA THR A 29 -4.19 28.97 4.39
C THR A 29 -5.69 29.05 4.65
N TRP A 30 -6.44 27.97 4.43
CA TRP A 30 -7.90 28.00 4.47
C TRP A 30 -8.52 27.60 5.81
N ILE A 31 -7.92 26.68 6.57
CA ILE A 31 -8.65 25.97 7.64
C ILE A 31 -8.05 26.14 9.04
N GLY A 32 -6.83 26.70 9.14
CA GLY A 32 -6.09 26.82 10.40
C GLY A 32 -5.61 25.48 10.97
N TYR A 33 -4.69 25.52 11.93
CA TYR A 33 -3.98 24.35 12.46
C TYR A 33 -4.89 23.21 12.97
N HIS A 34 -6.08 23.55 13.48
CA HIS A 34 -6.97 22.59 14.13
C HIS A 34 -7.53 21.53 13.16
N SER A 35 -7.99 21.94 11.98
CA SER A 35 -8.61 21.00 11.04
C SER A 35 -7.58 20.16 10.28
N THR A 36 -6.40 20.72 9.99
CA THR A 36 -5.25 19.97 9.47
C THR A 36 -4.85 18.81 10.38
N PHE A 37 -4.82 19.03 11.70
CA PHE A 37 -4.47 18.00 12.68
C PHE A 37 -5.49 16.86 12.69
N TRP A 38 -6.78 17.18 12.59
CA TRP A 38 -7.86 16.18 12.60
C TRP A 38 -7.87 15.31 11.34
N ILE A 39 -7.67 15.91 10.16
CA ILE A 39 -7.59 15.17 8.88
C ILE A 39 -6.39 14.23 8.87
N PHE A 40 -5.22 14.72 9.31
CA PHE A 40 -4.01 13.89 9.37
C PHE A 40 -4.17 12.74 10.36
N SER A 41 -4.76 13.01 11.53
CA SER A 41 -5.08 11.98 12.52
C SER A 41 -5.97 10.88 11.95
N PHE A 42 -7.04 11.23 11.22
CA PHE A 42 -7.92 10.25 10.58
C PHE A 42 -7.20 9.43 9.51
N ILE A 43 -6.37 10.08 8.67
CA ILE A 43 -5.55 9.39 7.66
C ILE A 43 -4.60 8.38 8.33
N CYS A 44 -3.93 8.78 9.41
CA CYS A 44 -3.00 7.91 10.14
C CYS A 44 -3.74 6.72 10.76
N LEU A 45 -4.89 6.96 11.39
CA LEU A 45 -5.68 5.90 12.01
C LEU A 45 -6.17 4.88 10.97
N SER A 46 -6.65 5.36 9.82
CA SER A 46 -7.06 4.51 8.70
C SER A 46 -5.90 3.66 8.16
N ASN A 47 -4.71 4.23 8.05
CA ASN A 47 -3.51 3.51 7.59
C ASN A 47 -3.07 2.43 8.59
N VAL A 48 -3.15 2.71 9.90
CA VAL A 48 -2.89 1.72 10.95
C VAL A 48 -3.91 0.58 10.91
N PHE A 49 -5.20 0.88 10.75
CA PHE A 49 -6.22 -0.15 10.57
C PHE A 49 -5.93 -1.00 9.33
N TYR A 50 -5.59 -0.38 8.21
CA TYR A 50 -5.23 -1.10 6.99
C TYR A 50 -3.98 -1.98 7.19
N LEU A 51 -2.95 -1.48 7.86
CA LEU A 51 -1.76 -2.27 8.20
C LEU A 51 -2.13 -3.49 9.05
N ILE A 52 -2.90 -3.31 10.12
CA ILE A 52 -3.26 -4.40 11.03
C ILE A 52 -4.12 -5.47 10.35
N PHE A 53 -5.10 -5.08 9.54
CA PHE A 53 -6.01 -6.03 8.89
C PHE A 53 -5.45 -6.65 7.62
N CYS A 54 -4.74 -5.86 6.81
CA CYS A 54 -4.35 -6.25 5.45
C CYS A 54 -2.89 -6.70 5.35
N VAL A 55 -2.03 -6.28 6.29
CA VAL A 55 -0.65 -6.77 6.40
C VAL A 55 -0.60 -7.74 7.59
N PRO A 56 -0.79 -9.06 7.36
CA PRO A 56 -0.51 -10.04 8.40
C PRO A 56 0.97 -9.88 8.80
N GLU A 57 1.22 -9.74 10.10
CA GLU A 57 2.53 -9.58 10.73
C GLU A 57 3.64 -10.29 9.94
N THR A 58 4.53 -9.50 9.32
CA THR A 58 5.74 -9.98 8.59
C THR A 58 6.86 -10.42 9.52
N LYS A 59 6.61 -10.44 10.84
CA LYS A 59 7.56 -10.90 11.86
C LYS A 59 7.45 -12.43 11.98
N MET A 60 8.60 -13.11 11.81
CA MET A 60 8.81 -14.57 11.99
C MET A 60 8.50 -15.55 10.85
N ARG A 61 8.45 -15.13 9.58
CA ARG A 61 8.67 -16.08 8.46
C ARG A 61 9.96 -15.78 7.70
N SER A 62 10.71 -16.83 7.39
CA SER A 62 11.85 -16.73 6.46
C SER A 62 11.37 -16.20 5.12
N LEU A 63 12.15 -15.31 4.50
CA LEU A 63 11.82 -14.73 3.19
C LEU A 63 11.60 -15.82 2.13
N GLU A 64 12.32 -16.94 2.22
CA GLU A 64 12.14 -18.12 1.35
C GLU A 64 10.72 -18.72 1.42
N ASP A 65 10.08 -18.78 2.59
CA ASP A 65 8.71 -19.31 2.75
C ASP A 65 7.65 -18.34 2.21
N ILE A 66 7.94 -17.03 2.25
CA ILE A 66 7.06 -16.00 1.69
C ILE A 66 7.13 -16.04 0.16
N TYR A 67 8.32 -16.23 -0.41
CA TYR A 67 8.48 -16.37 -1.87
C TYR A 67 7.84 -17.67 -2.40
N SER A 68 7.98 -18.79 -1.69
CA SER A 68 7.37 -20.07 -2.11
C SER A 68 5.83 -20.06 -2.06
N ASP A 69 5.21 -19.43 -1.06
CA ASP A 69 3.74 -19.26 -0.98
C ASP A 69 3.21 -18.28 -2.04
N LEU A 70 3.91 -17.16 -2.30
CA LEU A 70 3.54 -16.23 -3.36
C LEU A 70 3.64 -16.85 -4.76
N GLU A 71 4.65 -17.69 -5.01
CA GLU A 71 4.83 -18.38 -6.30
C GLU A 71 3.73 -19.44 -6.52
N GLY A 72 3.36 -20.19 -5.48
CA GLY A 72 2.23 -21.14 -5.52
C GLY A 72 0.86 -20.47 -5.77
N ARG A 73 0.67 -19.22 -5.29
CA ARG A 73 -0.56 -18.44 -5.52
C ARG A 73 -0.64 -17.84 -6.92
N LYS A 74 0.49 -17.53 -7.56
CA LYS A 74 0.52 -17.06 -8.97
C LYS A 74 0.04 -18.13 -9.94
N ARG A 75 0.39 -19.40 -9.72
CA ARG A 75 -0.10 -20.50 -10.57
C ARG A 75 -1.63 -20.63 -10.52
N LYS A 76 -2.25 -20.50 -9.34
CA LYS A 76 -3.73 -20.55 -9.21
C LYS A 76 -4.45 -19.37 -9.88
N LYS A 77 -3.86 -18.17 -9.90
CA LYS A 77 -4.46 -17.01 -10.59
C LYS A 77 -4.27 -17.10 -12.11
N ALA A 78 -3.15 -17.63 -12.59
CA ALA A 78 -2.92 -17.91 -14.02
C ALA A 78 -3.83 -19.05 -14.52
N GLU A 79 -3.97 -20.14 -13.77
CA GLU A 79 -4.81 -21.29 -14.12
C GLU A 79 -6.31 -20.91 -14.16
N LYS A 80 -6.80 -20.09 -13.21
CA LYS A 80 -8.18 -19.57 -13.25
C LYS A 80 -8.45 -18.59 -14.40
N VAL A 81 -7.47 -17.78 -14.79
CA VAL A 81 -7.63 -16.87 -15.94
C VAL A 81 -7.60 -17.64 -17.25
N VAL A 82 -6.83 -18.72 -17.35
CA VAL A 82 -6.81 -19.59 -18.54
C VAL A 82 -8.12 -20.41 -18.66
N GLU A 83 -8.66 -20.92 -17.56
CA GLU A 83 -9.92 -21.71 -17.56
C GLU A 83 -11.15 -20.85 -17.91
N THR A 84 -11.16 -19.56 -17.55
CA THR A 84 -12.24 -18.62 -17.91
C THR A 84 -12.18 -18.18 -19.39
N ASN A 85 -11.03 -18.28 -20.05
CA ASN A 85 -10.88 -17.90 -21.46
C ASN A 85 -11.14 -19.07 -22.44
N HIS A 86 -11.46 -20.26 -21.94
CA HIS A 86 -11.69 -21.46 -22.74
C HIS A 86 -13.10 -22.05 -22.56
N VAL A 87 -14.04 -21.26 -22.00
CA VAL A 87 -15.49 -21.51 -21.96
C VAL A 87 -16.23 -20.47 -22.79
#